data_AF-A0A975YFG9-F1
#
_entry.id   AF-A0A975YFG9-F1
#
_cell.length_a   1.000
_cell.length_b   1.000
_cell.length_c   1.000
_cell.angle_alpha   90.00
_cell.angle_beta   90.00
_cell.angle_gamma   90.00
#
_symmetry.space_group_name_H-M   'P 1'
#
loop_
_entity.id
_entity.type
_entity.pdbx_description
1 polymer ?
#
loop_
_entity_poly.entity_id
_entity_poly.type
_entity_poly.pdbx_seq_one_letter_code
_entity_poly.pdbx_strand_id
1 'polypeptide(L)'
;MLSQTPILTAAVLAAAAFSTAAHGTEVFRTGLMELRVADDARPLDGFLWYPTEAEDGLVRAHGNAVWEAIRVIPHAAPAEGLRPLVVLSHGMYGNARNQAWLAAELSQAGYIVAAIDHPGTSTFLRDPDDAREMWERPRDITRTIDHILADAAVGPQVDPDRIYMAGHSLGGLTAVMLAGARYDPARIDAFCADGADDLVCGILSMWDVAQSEADRVTIAQDCSDPRLAGIAVFDLGGTQAFAPESFATIETPMLVIGAPIANSGLNLDLESRALVEMLPEGTPYLEPETLAHFDFLGVCTAQGLDILREEEPDDTMVCEDGTDARRAEHAMIAQAVISFFEAH
;
A
#
# COMPACT_ATOMS: atom_id res chain seq x y z
N MET A 1 -19.55 -80.70 -29.85
CA MET A 1 -18.26 -80.16 -29.38
C MET A 1 -18.47 -78.69 -29.03
N LEU A 2 -18.44 -78.42 -27.72
CA LEU A 2 -18.30 -77.16 -26.97
C LEU A 2 -18.99 -75.88 -27.49
N SER A 3 -20.03 -75.47 -26.76
CA SER A 3 -20.76 -74.20 -26.87
C SER A 3 -19.98 -73.04 -26.26
N GLN A 4 -20.02 -71.89 -26.94
CA GLN A 4 -19.51 -70.61 -26.45
C GLN A 4 -20.35 -70.10 -25.26
N THR A 5 -19.68 -69.53 -24.26
CA THR A 5 -20.28 -68.72 -23.18
C THR A 5 -19.57 -67.37 -23.17
N PRO A 6 -20.28 -66.23 -23.19
CA PRO A 6 -19.65 -64.93 -23.13
C PRO A 6 -19.39 -64.52 -21.67
N ILE A 7 -18.21 -63.94 -21.41
CA ILE A 7 -17.85 -63.35 -20.13
C ILE A 7 -18.34 -61.89 -20.14
N LEU A 8 -19.32 -61.57 -19.30
CA LEU A 8 -19.71 -60.19 -18.99
C LEU A 8 -18.77 -59.64 -17.91
N THR A 9 -17.96 -58.64 -18.25
CA THR A 9 -17.18 -57.86 -17.29
C THR A 9 -18.07 -56.77 -16.70
N ALA A 10 -18.39 -56.88 -15.40
CA ALA A 10 -19.09 -55.84 -14.67
C ALA A 10 -18.11 -54.70 -14.30
N ALA A 11 -18.37 -53.49 -14.79
CA ALA A 11 -17.65 -52.29 -14.38
C ALA A 11 -18.22 -51.80 -13.04
N VAL A 12 -17.37 -51.78 -12.00
CA VAL A 12 -17.68 -51.16 -10.70
C VAL A 12 -17.31 -49.68 -10.81
N LEU A 13 -18.31 -48.79 -10.87
CA LEU A 13 -18.10 -47.35 -10.66
C LEU A 13 -17.93 -47.09 -9.16
N ALA A 14 -16.72 -46.73 -8.74
CA ALA A 14 -16.48 -46.15 -7.43
C ALA A 14 -16.86 -44.67 -7.47
N ALA A 15 -17.95 -44.29 -6.80
CA ALA A 15 -18.31 -42.90 -6.58
C ALA A 15 -17.39 -42.33 -5.48
N ALA A 16 -16.46 -41.45 -5.85
CA ALA A 16 -15.68 -40.67 -4.91
C ALA A 16 -16.61 -39.58 -4.32
N ALA A 17 -16.93 -39.70 -3.04
CA ALA A 17 -17.60 -38.65 -2.29
C ALA A 17 -16.59 -37.53 -2.02
N PHE A 18 -16.69 -36.43 -2.75
CA PHE A 18 -16.02 -35.19 -2.40
C PHE A 18 -16.75 -34.57 -1.21
N SER A 19 -16.13 -34.66 -0.03
CA SER A 19 -16.58 -33.94 1.15
C SER A 19 -16.17 -32.47 0.97
N THR A 20 -17.10 -31.63 0.54
CA THR A 20 -16.92 -30.17 0.58
C THR A 20 -16.98 -29.74 2.04
N ALA A 21 -15.82 -29.51 2.66
CA ALA A 21 -15.76 -28.78 3.92
C ALA A 21 -16.27 -27.36 3.65
N ALA A 22 -17.48 -27.06 4.11
CA ALA A 22 -17.98 -25.70 4.19
C ALA A 22 -17.09 -24.96 5.20
N HIS A 23 -16.09 -24.24 4.71
CA HIS A 23 -15.44 -23.20 5.51
C HIS A 23 -16.50 -22.12 5.72
N GLY A 24 -16.96 -21.96 6.96
CA GLY A 24 -17.72 -20.76 7.30
C GLY A 24 -16.84 -19.58 6.96
N THR A 25 -17.35 -18.62 6.19
CA THR A 25 -16.69 -17.34 5.99
C THR A 25 -16.54 -16.70 7.38
N GLU A 26 -15.33 -16.73 7.94
CA GLU A 26 -15.00 -16.00 9.15
C GLU A 26 -15.31 -14.51 8.88
N VAL A 27 -16.21 -13.93 9.67
CA VAL A 27 -16.58 -12.52 9.54
C VAL A 27 -15.81 -11.76 10.60
N PHE A 28 -14.69 -11.17 10.23
CA PHE A 28 -13.89 -10.36 11.15
C PHE A 28 -14.42 -8.95 11.30
N ARG A 29 -14.19 -8.38 12.50
CA ARG A 29 -14.19 -6.94 12.73
C ARG A 29 -12.75 -6.43 12.72
N THR A 30 -12.61 -5.11 12.69
CA THR A 30 -11.32 -4.43 12.70
C THR A 30 -10.92 -4.08 14.12
N GLY A 31 -9.93 -4.78 14.67
CA GLY A 31 -9.19 -4.36 15.85
C GLY A 31 -8.26 -3.20 15.52
N LEU A 32 -7.92 -2.39 16.52
CA LEU A 32 -6.98 -1.27 16.38
C LEU A 32 -6.07 -1.17 17.60
N MET A 33 -4.77 -1.02 17.37
CA MET A 33 -3.80 -0.59 18.37
C MET A 33 -2.84 0.45 17.81
N GLU A 34 -2.23 1.22 18.70
CA GLU A 34 -1.11 2.10 18.35
C GLU A 34 0.14 1.25 18.11
N LEU A 35 0.95 1.66 17.13
CA LEU A 35 2.22 1.03 16.78
C LEU A 35 3.34 2.02 17.10
N ARG A 36 4.41 1.54 17.73
CA ARG A 36 5.61 2.34 17.97
C ARG A 36 6.88 1.52 17.78
N VAL A 37 7.61 1.83 16.72
CA VAL A 37 8.95 1.29 16.48
C VAL A 37 9.95 2.21 17.20
N ALA A 38 10.49 1.71 18.31
CA ALA A 38 11.42 2.46 19.14
C ALA A 38 12.79 2.61 18.46
N ASP A 39 13.32 3.83 18.47
CA ASP A 39 14.65 4.19 18.00
C ASP A 39 15.04 5.55 18.59
N ASP A 40 16.32 5.72 18.91
CA ASP A 40 16.81 6.93 19.58
C ASP A 40 16.87 8.13 18.63
N ALA A 41 17.09 7.91 17.34
CA ALA A 41 17.24 8.96 16.34
C ALA A 41 15.99 9.11 15.46
N ARG A 42 15.37 7.98 15.07
CA ARG A 42 14.27 7.94 14.10
C ARG A 42 13.13 7.02 14.57
N PRO A 43 12.41 7.39 15.65
CA PRO A 43 11.26 6.63 16.12
C PRO A 43 10.13 6.70 15.09
N LEU A 44 9.37 5.62 14.95
CA LEU A 44 8.21 5.56 14.06
C LEU A 44 6.96 5.31 14.88
N ASP A 45 6.00 6.22 14.79
CA ASP A 45 4.67 6.08 15.38
C ASP A 45 3.65 5.76 14.29
N GLY A 46 2.61 5.02 14.64
CA GLY A 46 1.63 4.56 13.67
C GLY A 46 0.48 3.78 14.28
N PHE A 47 -0.10 2.91 13.46
CA PHE A 47 -1.24 2.08 13.84
C PHE A 47 -1.10 0.68 13.28
N LEU A 48 -1.69 -0.26 14.02
CA LEU A 48 -1.88 -1.63 13.59
C LEU A 48 -3.38 -1.96 13.63
N TRP A 49 -3.92 -2.36 12.48
CA TRP A 49 -5.26 -2.93 12.34
C TRP A 49 -5.16 -4.43 12.15
N TYR A 50 -6.09 -5.18 12.71
CA TYR A 50 -6.01 -6.64 12.70
C TYR A 50 -7.39 -7.28 12.80
N PRO A 51 -7.60 -8.49 12.27
CA PRO A 51 -8.86 -9.20 12.42
C PRO A 51 -9.15 -9.47 13.89
N THR A 52 -10.39 -9.28 14.31
CA THR A 52 -10.88 -9.67 15.64
C THR A 52 -12.28 -10.27 15.54
N GLU A 53 -12.58 -11.21 16.42
CA GLU A 53 -13.92 -11.80 16.59
C GLU A 53 -14.75 -11.07 17.65
N ALA A 54 -14.20 -10.02 18.28
CA ALA A 54 -14.94 -9.22 19.24
C ALA A 54 -16.18 -8.58 18.59
N GLU A 55 -17.32 -8.68 19.26
CA GLU A 55 -18.60 -8.15 18.79
C GLU A 55 -18.99 -6.82 19.45
N ASP A 56 -18.37 -6.49 20.59
CA ASP A 56 -18.62 -5.30 21.39
C ASP A 56 -17.47 -4.28 21.32
N GLY A 57 -17.66 -3.10 21.90
CA GLY A 57 -16.60 -2.07 21.93
C GLY A 57 -16.36 -1.31 20.62
N LEU A 58 -17.28 -1.41 19.66
CA LEU A 58 -17.18 -0.70 18.37
C LEU A 58 -17.22 0.82 18.56
N VAL A 59 -16.19 1.50 18.08
CA VAL A 59 -16.08 2.97 18.07
C VAL A 59 -15.79 3.49 16.66
N ARG A 60 -15.93 4.80 16.48
CA ARG A 60 -15.49 5.52 15.29
C ARG A 60 -14.09 6.09 15.53
N ALA A 61 -13.13 5.75 14.68
CA ALA A 61 -11.74 6.20 14.76
C ALA A 61 -11.25 6.82 13.44
N HIS A 62 -10.14 7.55 13.52
CA HIS A 62 -9.46 8.20 12.39
C HIS A 62 -10.28 9.21 11.57
N GLY A 63 -11.48 9.59 12.02
CA GLY A 63 -12.25 10.67 11.41
C GLY A 63 -12.00 12.02 12.06
N ASN A 64 -12.34 13.10 11.35
CA ASN A 64 -12.35 14.47 11.84
C ASN A 64 -13.44 15.27 11.09
N ALA A 65 -13.33 16.60 11.03
CA ALA A 65 -14.32 17.42 10.33
C ALA A 65 -14.31 17.20 8.81
N VAL A 66 -13.15 16.87 8.22
CA VAL A 66 -12.97 16.63 6.78
C VAL A 66 -13.13 15.15 6.43
N TRP A 67 -12.63 14.23 7.25
CA TRP A 67 -12.60 12.80 6.97
C TRP A 67 -13.64 12.01 7.77
N GLU A 68 -14.37 11.12 7.10
CA GLU A 68 -15.23 10.16 7.77
C GLU A 68 -14.43 9.14 8.59
N ALA A 69 -14.94 8.80 9.77
CA ALA A 69 -14.32 7.81 10.64
C ALA A 69 -14.62 6.37 10.17
N ILE A 70 -13.62 5.50 10.27
CA ILE A 70 -13.81 4.05 10.16
C ILE A 70 -14.31 3.47 11.48
N ARG A 71 -14.87 2.25 11.43
CA ARG A 71 -15.34 1.53 12.62
C ARG A 71 -14.29 0.52 13.07
N VAL A 72 -13.90 0.59 14.34
CA VAL A 72 -12.86 -0.27 14.92
C VAL A 72 -13.23 -0.67 16.35
N ILE A 73 -12.57 -1.71 16.88
CA ILE A 73 -12.63 -2.11 18.28
C ILE A 73 -11.22 -1.93 18.87
N PRO A 74 -10.96 -0.83 19.60
CA PRO A 74 -9.63 -0.54 20.15
C PRO A 74 -9.20 -1.61 21.15
N HIS A 75 -7.94 -2.06 21.03
CA HIS A 75 -7.32 -3.03 21.92
C HIS A 75 -8.10 -4.35 22.07
N ALA A 76 -8.88 -4.73 21.05
CA ALA A 76 -9.53 -6.04 21.00
C ALA A 76 -8.48 -7.16 20.98
N ALA A 77 -8.83 -8.34 21.47
CA ALA A 77 -8.01 -9.52 21.23
C ALA A 77 -7.98 -9.83 19.72
N PRO A 78 -6.80 -10.00 19.10
CA PRO A 78 -6.74 -10.43 17.71
C PRO A 78 -7.34 -11.82 17.51
N ALA A 79 -7.85 -12.09 16.32
CA ALA A 79 -8.31 -13.42 15.92
C ALA A 79 -7.15 -14.43 15.92
N GLU A 80 -7.44 -15.68 16.28
CA GLU A 80 -6.44 -16.74 16.29
C GLU A 80 -6.01 -17.13 14.86
N GLY A 81 -4.82 -17.74 14.74
CA GLY A 81 -4.26 -18.24 13.48
C GLY A 81 -3.23 -17.31 12.84
N LEU A 82 -2.42 -17.88 11.92
CA LEU A 82 -1.47 -17.10 11.13
C LEU A 82 -2.21 -16.28 10.07
N ARG A 83 -1.85 -15.00 9.97
CA ARG A 83 -2.48 -14.00 9.11
C ARG A 83 -1.42 -13.29 8.27
N PRO A 84 -1.71 -13.00 7.00
CA PRO A 84 -0.81 -12.19 6.16
C PRO A 84 -0.64 -10.78 6.75
N LEU A 85 0.53 -10.18 6.55
CA LEU A 85 0.85 -8.81 6.94
C LEU A 85 0.84 -7.89 5.72
N VAL A 86 0.22 -6.71 5.84
CA VAL A 86 0.34 -5.61 4.85
C VAL A 86 0.90 -4.37 5.54
N VAL A 87 1.94 -3.76 4.97
CA VAL A 87 2.41 -2.44 5.43
C VAL A 87 1.98 -1.37 4.42
N LEU A 88 1.35 -0.30 4.89
CA LEU A 88 0.86 0.82 4.08
C LEU A 88 1.79 2.02 4.22
N SER A 89 2.14 2.65 3.09
CA SER A 89 2.94 3.89 3.07
C SER A 89 2.18 5.04 2.43
N HIS A 90 2.11 6.17 3.14
CA HIS A 90 1.36 7.35 2.73
C HIS A 90 2.10 8.18 1.67
N GLY A 91 1.38 9.08 0.97
CA GLY A 91 1.98 10.01 0.01
C GLY A 91 2.75 11.17 0.66
N MET A 92 3.26 12.09 -0.14
CA MET A 92 3.89 13.32 0.37
C MET A 92 2.96 14.05 1.34
N TYR A 93 3.48 14.45 2.50
CA TYR A 93 2.76 15.17 3.57
C TYR A 93 1.50 14.49 4.11
N GLY A 94 1.31 13.23 3.76
CA GLY A 94 0.30 12.34 4.32
C GLY A 94 0.61 11.89 5.75
N ASN A 95 -0.12 10.90 6.25
CA ASN A 95 0.14 10.29 7.55
C ASN A 95 -0.46 8.88 7.60
N ALA A 96 -0.14 8.13 8.66
CA ALA A 96 -0.54 6.75 8.89
C ALA A 96 -2.06 6.49 8.80
N ARG A 97 -2.91 7.53 8.85
CA ARG A 97 -4.38 7.41 8.79
C ARG A 97 -4.94 7.49 7.37
N ASN A 98 -4.14 7.93 6.38
CA ASN A 98 -4.67 8.23 5.05
C ASN A 98 -5.35 7.03 4.38
N GLN A 99 -4.79 5.84 4.54
CA GLN A 99 -5.32 4.59 4.00
C GLN A 99 -6.02 3.73 5.08
N ALA A 100 -6.51 4.32 6.17
CA ALA A 100 -7.21 3.59 7.22
C ALA A 100 -8.49 2.89 6.69
N TRP A 101 -9.11 3.42 5.64
CA TRP A 101 -10.21 2.76 4.94
C TRP A 101 -9.77 1.40 4.36
N LEU A 102 -8.61 1.35 3.71
CA LEU A 102 -8.07 0.12 3.13
C LEU A 102 -7.62 -0.85 4.24
N ALA A 103 -7.02 -0.33 5.30
CA ALA A 103 -6.64 -1.13 6.46
C ALA A 103 -7.86 -1.82 7.10
N ALA A 104 -9.01 -1.14 7.16
CA ALA A 104 -10.25 -1.73 7.67
C ALA A 104 -10.79 -2.84 6.76
N GLU A 105 -10.78 -2.67 5.44
CA GLU A 105 -11.20 -3.68 4.47
C GLU A 105 -10.28 -4.91 4.50
N LEU A 106 -8.95 -4.70 4.47
CA LEU A 106 -7.94 -5.75 4.57
C LEU A 106 -8.04 -6.50 5.90
N SER A 107 -8.22 -5.78 7.02
CA SER A 107 -8.43 -6.40 8.33
C SER A 107 -9.67 -7.30 8.37
N GLN A 108 -10.77 -6.87 7.76
CA GLN A 108 -11.99 -7.68 7.68
C GLN A 108 -11.81 -8.89 6.76
N ALA A 109 -10.91 -8.82 5.77
CA ALA A 109 -10.46 -9.93 4.95
C ALA A 109 -9.41 -10.83 5.63
N GLY A 110 -9.04 -10.56 6.88
CA GLY A 110 -8.14 -11.41 7.67
C GLY A 110 -6.66 -11.02 7.62
N TYR A 111 -6.31 -9.82 7.13
CA TYR A 111 -4.94 -9.32 7.12
C TYR A 111 -4.62 -8.54 8.39
N ILE A 112 -3.40 -8.69 8.91
CA ILE A 112 -2.82 -7.71 9.83
C ILE A 112 -2.27 -6.57 8.97
N VAL A 113 -2.56 -5.33 9.34
CA VAL A 113 -2.19 -4.14 8.54
C VAL A 113 -1.50 -3.12 9.42
N ALA A 114 -0.35 -2.62 8.99
CA ALA A 114 0.40 -1.57 9.66
C ALA A 114 0.51 -0.32 8.78
N ALA A 115 0.53 0.86 9.41
CA ALA A 115 0.93 2.10 8.76
C ALA A 115 1.69 2.96 9.76
N ILE A 116 2.70 3.69 9.28
CA ILE A 116 3.55 4.57 10.11
C ILE A 116 3.64 5.97 9.53
N ASP A 117 3.94 6.94 10.40
CA ASP A 117 4.32 8.30 10.02
C ASP A 117 5.83 8.31 9.72
N HIS A 118 6.20 8.62 8.48
CA HIS A 118 7.60 8.77 8.05
C HIS A 118 8.14 10.16 8.43
N PRO A 119 9.21 10.26 9.24
CA PRO A 119 9.86 11.54 9.52
C PRO A 119 10.27 12.28 8.24
N GLY A 120 10.11 13.60 8.25
CA GLY A 120 10.36 14.52 7.13
C GLY A 120 9.22 14.64 6.11
N THR A 121 8.39 13.60 5.94
CA THR A 121 7.39 13.56 4.86
C THR A 121 5.96 13.34 5.34
N SER A 122 5.70 13.34 6.65
CA SER A 122 4.35 13.24 7.22
C SER A 122 3.73 14.60 7.54
N THR A 123 2.41 14.66 7.74
CA THR A 123 1.66 15.88 8.08
C THR A 123 2.26 16.62 9.27
N PHE A 124 2.69 15.90 10.30
CA PHE A 124 3.19 16.46 11.55
C PHE A 124 4.71 16.31 11.75
N LEU A 125 5.41 15.71 10.79
CA LEU A 125 6.85 15.48 10.80
C LEU A 125 7.43 15.95 9.47
N ARG A 126 7.78 17.23 9.38
CA ARG A 126 8.22 17.90 8.13
C ARG A 126 9.60 18.54 8.25
N ASP A 127 10.49 17.93 9.05
CA ASP A 127 11.88 18.40 9.10
C ASP A 127 12.52 18.23 7.71
N PRO A 128 13.07 19.29 7.10
CA PRO A 128 13.66 19.21 5.77
C PRO A 128 14.90 18.32 5.71
N ASP A 129 15.68 18.22 6.80
CA ASP A 129 16.84 17.32 6.85
C ASP A 129 16.38 15.86 6.79
N ASP A 130 15.26 15.51 7.43
CA ASP A 130 14.67 14.17 7.30
C ASP A 130 14.06 13.93 5.91
N ALA A 131 13.45 14.96 5.30
CA ALA A 131 12.83 14.84 3.97
C ALA A 131 13.85 14.60 2.85
N ARG A 132 15.07 15.15 3.01
CA ARG A 132 16.23 14.89 2.13
C ARG A 132 16.55 13.39 2.04
N GLU A 133 16.40 12.68 3.16
CA GLU A 133 16.82 11.29 3.33
C GLU A 133 15.75 10.31 2.84
N MET A 134 15.30 10.42 1.58
CA MET A 134 14.23 9.57 1.04
C MET A 134 14.50 8.07 1.14
N TRP A 135 15.78 7.66 1.20
CA TRP A 135 16.19 6.27 1.43
C TRP A 135 15.80 5.73 2.80
N GLU A 136 15.46 6.59 3.76
CA GLU A 136 14.94 6.16 5.06
C GLU A 136 13.50 5.64 4.96
N ARG A 137 12.70 6.09 4.00
CA ARG A 137 11.33 5.58 3.85
C ARG A 137 11.26 4.06 3.62
N PRO A 138 12.01 3.45 2.69
CA PRO A 138 12.01 1.99 2.57
C PRO A 138 12.60 1.32 3.82
N ARG A 139 13.63 1.92 4.46
CA ARG A 139 14.18 1.41 5.73
C ARG A 139 13.16 1.42 6.86
N ASP A 140 12.31 2.44 6.93
CA ASP A 140 11.23 2.58 7.91
C ASP A 140 10.21 1.43 7.75
N ILE A 141 9.90 1.02 6.51
CA ILE A 141 9.03 -0.12 6.23
C ILE A 141 9.68 -1.43 6.68
N THR A 142 10.94 -1.69 6.29
CA THR A 142 11.69 -2.88 6.72
C THR A 142 11.77 -2.98 8.25
N ARG A 143 12.05 -1.86 8.93
CA ARG A 143 12.08 -1.77 10.41
C ARG A 143 10.72 -2.01 11.04
N THR A 144 9.65 -1.56 10.39
CA THR A 144 8.27 -1.82 10.82
C THR A 144 7.94 -3.30 10.74
N ILE A 145 8.32 -3.97 9.64
CA ILE A 145 8.16 -5.42 9.48
C ILE A 145 8.97 -6.17 10.56
N ASP A 146 10.23 -5.80 10.77
CA ASP A 146 11.09 -6.40 11.80
C ASP A 146 10.46 -6.28 13.19
N HIS A 147 9.95 -5.10 13.53
CA HIS A 147 9.32 -4.83 14.81
C HIS A 147 8.08 -5.70 15.02
N ILE A 148 7.19 -5.77 14.02
CA ILE A 148 5.95 -6.55 14.12
C ILE A 148 6.23 -8.04 14.26
N LEU A 149 7.18 -8.59 13.47
CA LEU A 149 7.56 -10.00 13.56
C LEU A 149 8.21 -10.36 14.91
N ALA A 150 8.89 -9.40 15.53
CA ALA A 150 9.51 -9.57 16.85
C ALA A 150 8.56 -9.31 18.03
N ASP A 151 7.39 -8.69 17.80
CA ASP A 151 6.42 -8.37 18.85
C ASP A 151 5.83 -9.65 19.47
N ALA A 152 5.81 -9.73 20.80
CA ALA A 152 5.39 -10.94 21.50
C ALA A 152 3.88 -11.21 21.45
N ALA A 153 3.06 -10.18 21.21
CA ALA A 153 1.60 -10.29 21.15
C ALA A 153 1.11 -10.52 19.72
N VAL A 154 1.72 -9.85 18.74
CA VAL A 154 1.28 -9.87 17.33
C VAL A 154 2.12 -10.81 16.48
N GLY A 155 3.45 -10.85 16.68
CA GLY A 155 4.37 -11.65 15.87
C GLY A 155 3.98 -13.13 15.71
N PRO A 156 3.53 -13.85 16.77
CA PRO A 156 3.04 -15.23 16.66
C PRO A 156 1.81 -15.43 15.77
N GLN A 157 1.12 -14.37 15.38
CA GLN A 157 -0.05 -14.39 14.51
C GLN A 157 0.27 -13.97 13.08
N VAL A 158 1.50 -13.51 12.79
CA VAL A 158 1.89 -13.11 11.44
C VAL A 158 2.44 -14.31 10.69
N ASP A 159 1.94 -14.53 9.48
CA ASP A 159 2.52 -15.46 8.52
C ASP A 159 3.76 -14.81 7.87
N PRO A 160 4.99 -15.28 8.18
CA PRO A 160 6.21 -14.63 7.70
C PRO A 160 6.44 -14.83 6.19
N ASP A 161 5.74 -15.79 5.56
CA ASP A 161 5.84 -16.05 4.12
C ASP A 161 4.84 -15.22 3.30
N ARG A 162 3.94 -14.49 3.97
CA ARG A 162 2.87 -13.70 3.35
C ARG A 162 2.89 -12.26 3.84
N ILE A 163 3.94 -11.54 3.47
CA ILE A 163 4.13 -10.13 3.78
C ILE A 163 3.99 -9.32 2.49
N TYR A 164 3.12 -8.33 2.51
CA TYR A 164 2.81 -7.49 1.36
C TYR A 164 2.98 -6.01 1.73
N MET A 165 2.99 -5.16 0.72
CA MET A 165 3.00 -3.71 0.90
C MET A 165 2.04 -3.04 -0.06
N ALA A 166 1.45 -1.93 0.36
CA ALA A 166 0.84 -0.99 -0.56
C ALA A 166 1.28 0.45 -0.30
N GLY A 167 1.42 1.25 -1.35
CA GLY A 167 1.96 2.61 -1.25
C GLY A 167 1.27 3.59 -2.19
N HIS A 168 0.90 4.76 -1.67
CA HIS A 168 0.29 5.84 -2.44
C HIS A 168 1.28 6.96 -2.77
N SER A 169 1.35 7.41 -4.02
CA SER A 169 2.16 8.56 -4.43
C SER A 169 3.64 8.35 -4.07
N LEU A 170 4.22 9.17 -3.19
CA LEU A 170 5.56 8.95 -2.62
C LEU A 170 5.71 7.61 -1.89
N GLY A 171 4.63 7.09 -1.29
CA GLY A 171 4.57 5.73 -0.76
C GLY A 171 4.66 4.67 -1.86
N GLY A 172 4.17 4.96 -3.07
CA GLY A 172 4.35 4.12 -4.25
C GLY A 172 5.81 4.08 -4.69
N LEU A 173 6.50 5.24 -4.72
CA LEU A 173 7.95 5.30 -4.95
C LEU A 173 8.71 4.48 -3.90
N THR A 174 8.33 4.61 -2.63
CA THR A 174 8.89 3.81 -1.53
C THR A 174 8.71 2.30 -1.78
N ALA A 175 7.53 1.89 -2.23
CA ALA A 175 7.23 0.49 -2.53
C ALA A 175 8.05 -0.04 -3.72
N VAL A 176 8.21 0.75 -4.77
CA VAL A 176 9.03 0.37 -5.94
C VAL A 176 10.52 0.29 -5.59
N MET A 177 11.02 1.14 -4.67
CA MET A 177 12.37 0.97 -4.10
C MET A 177 12.54 -0.34 -3.34
N LEU A 178 11.54 -0.72 -2.52
CA LEU A 178 11.55 -1.98 -1.77
C LEU A 178 11.46 -3.23 -2.66
N ALA A 179 10.98 -3.08 -3.90
CA ALA A 179 11.01 -4.13 -4.89
C ALA A 179 12.38 -4.31 -5.56
N GLY A 180 13.31 -3.37 -5.36
CA GLY A 180 14.66 -3.38 -5.93
C GLY A 180 14.91 -2.40 -7.07
N ALA A 181 13.95 -1.52 -7.39
CA ALA A 181 14.22 -0.41 -8.31
C ALA A 181 15.21 0.56 -7.66
N ARG A 182 16.26 0.92 -8.40
CA ARG A 182 17.34 1.78 -7.90
C ARG A 182 17.15 3.22 -8.34
N TYR A 183 17.19 4.13 -7.39
CA TYR A 183 17.19 5.57 -7.66
C TYR A 183 18.49 5.95 -8.39
N ASP A 184 18.39 6.75 -9.45
CA ASP A 184 19.53 7.25 -10.22
C ASP A 184 19.59 8.79 -10.15
N PRO A 185 20.48 9.34 -9.30
CA PRO A 185 20.65 10.78 -9.18
C PRO A 185 21.07 11.46 -10.49
N ALA A 186 21.88 10.82 -11.33
CA ALA A 186 22.34 11.43 -12.57
C ALA A 186 21.23 11.48 -13.61
N ARG A 187 20.36 10.46 -13.64
CA ARG A 187 19.19 10.43 -14.51
C ARG A 187 18.18 11.49 -14.14
N ILE A 188 17.84 11.62 -12.85
CA ILE A 188 16.86 12.62 -12.42
C ILE A 188 17.39 14.04 -12.64
N ASP A 189 18.70 14.28 -12.43
CA ASP A 189 19.34 15.56 -12.76
C ASP A 189 19.16 15.90 -14.25
N ALA A 190 19.40 14.94 -15.14
CA ALA A 190 19.23 15.13 -16.58
C ALA A 190 17.77 15.38 -16.96
N PHE A 191 16.84 14.63 -16.37
CA PHE A 191 15.39 14.81 -16.60
C PHE A 191 14.93 16.21 -16.15
N CYS A 192 15.31 16.63 -14.95
CA CYS A 192 14.90 17.93 -14.39
C CYS A 192 15.57 19.13 -15.06
N ALA A 193 16.75 18.95 -15.68
CA ALA A 193 17.38 19.98 -16.49
C ALA A 193 16.58 20.29 -17.78
N ASP A 194 15.93 19.28 -18.36
CA ASP A 194 15.13 19.40 -19.59
C ASP A 194 13.65 19.75 -19.31
N GLY A 195 13.14 19.46 -18.12
CA GLY A 195 11.73 19.60 -17.73
C GLY A 195 11.50 20.33 -16.40
N ALA A 196 11.96 21.59 -16.29
CA ALA A 196 11.97 22.35 -15.04
C ALA A 196 10.59 22.60 -14.36
N ASP A 197 9.48 22.42 -15.09
CA ASP A 197 8.11 22.62 -14.56
C ASP A 197 7.45 21.29 -14.09
N ASP A 198 8.20 20.18 -14.07
CA ASP A 198 7.69 18.90 -13.56
C ASP A 198 7.51 18.91 -12.03
N LEU A 199 6.38 18.36 -11.56
CA LEU A 199 6.00 18.36 -10.15
C LEU A 199 7.05 17.66 -9.27
N VAL A 200 7.55 16.50 -9.70
CA VAL A 200 8.51 15.71 -8.92
C VAL A 200 9.85 16.44 -8.85
N CYS A 201 10.30 17.06 -9.95
CA CYS A 201 11.51 17.89 -9.93
C CYS A 201 11.42 19.03 -8.90
N GLY A 202 10.27 19.71 -8.84
CA GLY A 202 10.02 20.74 -7.83
C GLY A 202 10.08 20.20 -6.40
N ILE A 203 9.47 19.03 -6.15
CA ILE A 203 9.47 18.39 -4.82
C ILE A 203 10.87 17.95 -4.40
N LEU A 204 11.61 17.27 -5.27
CA LEU A 204 12.96 16.79 -4.97
C LEU A 204 13.92 17.96 -4.72
N SER A 205 13.78 19.06 -5.47
CA SER A 205 14.54 20.29 -5.22
C SER A 205 14.16 20.97 -3.91
N MET A 206 12.87 20.97 -3.52
CA MET A 206 12.41 21.54 -2.25
C MET A 206 12.99 20.81 -1.04
N TRP A 207 13.22 19.50 -1.15
CA TRP A 207 13.77 18.66 -0.09
C TRP A 207 15.29 18.45 -0.17
N ASP A 208 15.98 19.16 -1.07
CA ASP A 208 17.42 19.02 -1.28
C ASP A 208 17.86 17.54 -1.49
N VAL A 209 17.02 16.74 -2.15
CA VAL A 209 17.29 15.32 -2.36
C VAL A 209 18.51 15.17 -3.27
N ALA A 210 19.44 14.30 -2.84
CA ALA A 210 20.62 13.93 -3.61
C ALA A 210 21.54 15.10 -4.03
N GLN A 211 21.57 16.20 -3.26
CA GLN A 211 22.42 17.36 -3.58
C GLN A 211 23.89 17.18 -3.19
N SER A 212 24.19 16.37 -2.17
CA SER A 212 25.57 16.06 -1.77
C SER A 212 26.07 14.74 -2.36
N GLU A 213 27.39 14.57 -2.48
CA GLU A 213 27.98 13.31 -2.93
C GLU A 213 27.60 12.13 -2.01
N ALA A 214 27.51 12.36 -0.70
CA ALA A 214 27.12 11.35 0.27
C ALA A 214 25.66 10.91 0.08
N ASP A 215 24.74 11.86 -0.16
CA ASP A 215 23.33 11.55 -0.39
C ASP A 215 23.16 10.78 -1.70
N ARG A 216 23.86 11.19 -2.76
CA ARG A 216 23.84 10.52 -4.07
C ARG A 216 24.30 9.08 -3.97
N VAL A 217 25.35 8.81 -3.20
CA VAL A 217 25.82 7.44 -2.95
C VAL A 217 24.80 6.65 -2.14
N THR A 218 24.17 7.26 -1.14
CA THR A 218 23.27 6.56 -0.22
C THR A 218 21.93 6.24 -0.87
N ILE A 219 21.30 7.19 -1.56
CA ILE A 219 19.99 7.00 -2.20
C ILE A 219 20.03 6.00 -3.36
N ALA A 220 21.18 5.87 -4.03
CA ALA A 220 21.38 4.93 -5.13
C ALA A 220 21.61 3.47 -4.66
N GLN A 221 21.68 3.24 -3.35
CA GLN A 221 21.82 1.88 -2.80
C GLN A 221 20.54 1.07 -3.03
N ASP A 222 20.71 -0.24 -3.09
CA ASP A 222 19.60 -1.18 -3.12
C ASP A 222 18.94 -1.22 -1.72
N CYS A 223 17.65 -0.89 -1.69
CA CYS A 223 16.82 -0.90 -0.49
C CYS A 223 15.77 -2.02 -0.54
N SER A 224 15.96 -3.04 -1.39
CA SER A 224 15.01 -4.14 -1.54
C SER A 224 14.78 -4.90 -0.23
N ASP A 225 13.54 -5.32 -0.03
CA ASP A 225 13.16 -6.20 1.07
C ASP A 225 12.60 -7.53 0.49
N PRO A 226 13.41 -8.60 0.48
CA PRO A 226 13.06 -9.86 -0.18
C PRO A 226 11.91 -10.61 0.51
N ARG A 227 11.41 -10.13 1.65
CA ARG A 227 10.27 -10.72 2.36
C ARG A 227 8.93 -10.32 1.72
N LEU A 228 8.91 -9.28 0.89
CA LEU A 228 7.69 -8.81 0.24
C LEU A 228 7.26 -9.80 -0.86
N ALA A 229 6.19 -10.54 -0.60
CA ALA A 229 5.57 -11.49 -1.51
C ALA A 229 4.79 -10.80 -2.66
N GLY A 230 4.40 -9.53 -2.47
CA GLY A 230 3.73 -8.74 -3.49
C GLY A 230 3.51 -7.28 -3.07
N ILE A 231 3.42 -6.38 -4.05
CA ILE A 231 3.33 -4.93 -3.83
C ILE A 231 2.17 -4.33 -4.64
N ALA A 232 1.36 -3.48 -4.00
CA ALA A 232 0.37 -2.66 -4.68
C ALA A 232 0.81 -1.19 -4.72
N VAL A 233 0.88 -0.61 -5.92
CA VAL A 233 1.32 0.77 -6.17
C VAL A 233 0.10 1.60 -6.56
N PHE A 234 -0.17 2.65 -5.80
CA PHE A 234 -1.30 3.57 -6.02
C PHE A 234 -0.77 4.91 -6.51
N ASP A 235 -1.00 5.18 -7.79
CA ASP A 235 -0.70 6.42 -8.49
C ASP A 235 0.63 7.07 -8.07
N LEU A 236 1.71 6.35 -8.37
CA LEU A 236 3.08 6.71 -8.00
C LEU A 236 3.44 8.10 -8.56
N GLY A 237 4.25 8.84 -7.81
CA GLY A 237 5.00 9.99 -8.33
C GLY A 237 6.51 9.75 -8.19
N GLY A 238 7.26 9.93 -9.28
CA GLY A 238 8.71 9.81 -9.36
C GLY A 238 9.25 8.59 -10.14
N THR A 239 8.51 8.00 -11.08
CA THR A 239 9.01 6.90 -11.94
C THR A 239 10.32 7.27 -12.65
N GLN A 240 10.42 8.50 -13.13
CA GLN A 240 11.58 9.12 -13.79
C GLN A 240 12.87 9.06 -12.97
N ALA A 241 12.77 8.91 -11.65
CA ALA A 241 13.92 8.86 -10.75
C ALA A 241 14.65 7.51 -10.75
N PHE A 242 14.08 6.45 -11.35
CA PHE A 242 14.67 5.12 -11.32
C PHE A 242 15.54 4.82 -12.54
N ALA A 243 16.62 4.06 -12.31
CA ALA A 243 17.43 3.44 -13.35
C ALA A 243 16.64 2.32 -14.05
N PRO A 244 16.33 2.42 -15.37
CA PRO A 244 15.53 1.41 -16.08
C PRO A 244 16.12 -0.01 -16.00
N GLU A 245 17.46 -0.14 -15.98
CA GLU A 245 18.14 -1.43 -15.88
C GLU A 245 17.93 -2.14 -14.54
N SER A 246 17.52 -1.43 -13.49
CA SER A 246 17.24 -2.04 -12.18
C SER A 246 15.94 -2.85 -12.17
N PHE A 247 15.00 -2.54 -13.05
CA PHE A 247 13.74 -3.29 -13.16
C PHE A 247 13.93 -4.70 -13.73
N ALA A 248 15.02 -4.95 -14.46
CA ALA A 248 15.30 -6.27 -15.04
C ALA A 248 15.56 -7.37 -13.99
N THR A 249 15.81 -7.00 -12.74
CA THR A 249 16.06 -7.93 -11.62
C THR A 249 14.94 -7.97 -10.59
N ILE A 250 13.85 -7.23 -10.80
CA ILE A 250 12.71 -7.22 -9.88
C ILE A 250 11.88 -8.48 -10.10
N GLU A 251 11.81 -9.32 -9.07
CA GLU A 251 11.01 -10.55 -9.05
C GLU A 251 9.69 -10.39 -8.28
N THR A 252 9.59 -9.38 -7.41
CA THR A 252 8.40 -9.13 -6.60
C THR A 252 7.21 -8.76 -7.48
N PRO A 253 6.10 -9.53 -7.45
CA PRO A 253 4.89 -9.21 -8.18
C PRO A 253 4.33 -7.83 -7.81
N MET A 254 3.79 -7.12 -8.80
CA MET A 254 3.17 -5.81 -8.59
C MET A 254 1.75 -5.71 -9.15
N LEU A 255 0.91 -4.95 -8.46
CA LEU A 255 -0.33 -4.39 -8.96
C LEU A 255 -0.15 -2.87 -9.06
N VAL A 256 -0.33 -2.30 -10.24
CA VAL A 256 -0.29 -0.84 -10.44
C VAL A 256 -1.71 -0.31 -10.63
N ILE A 257 -2.07 0.75 -9.90
CA ILE A 257 -3.34 1.46 -10.07
C ILE A 257 -3.03 2.92 -10.35
N GLY A 258 -3.26 3.38 -11.58
CA GLY A 258 -3.09 4.78 -11.98
C GLY A 258 -4.39 5.57 -11.87
N ALA A 259 -4.28 6.88 -11.63
CA ALA A 259 -5.42 7.79 -11.55
C ALA A 259 -5.39 8.80 -12.71
N PRO A 260 -6.26 8.66 -13.72
CA PRO A 260 -6.20 9.48 -14.93
C PRO A 260 -6.76 10.90 -14.77
N ILE A 261 -7.50 11.21 -13.69
CA ILE A 261 -7.95 12.59 -13.45
C ILE A 261 -6.77 13.46 -13.02
N ALA A 262 -6.37 14.38 -13.91
CA ALA A 262 -5.24 15.29 -13.72
C ALA A 262 -5.57 16.45 -12.77
N ASN A 263 -5.66 16.18 -11.46
CA ASN A 263 -5.90 17.18 -10.42
C ASN A 263 -4.78 17.28 -9.35
N SER A 264 -3.74 16.45 -9.44
CA SER A 264 -2.56 16.50 -8.57
C SER A 264 -1.36 17.21 -9.19
N GLY A 265 -1.36 17.40 -10.51
CA GLY A 265 -0.19 17.84 -11.26
C GLY A 265 0.73 16.72 -11.71
N LEU A 266 0.46 15.45 -11.33
CA LEU A 266 1.16 14.30 -11.89
C LEU A 266 0.78 14.09 -13.35
N ASN A 267 1.77 13.66 -14.14
CA ASN A 267 1.57 13.26 -15.53
C ASN A 267 1.63 11.74 -15.62
N LEU A 268 0.49 11.10 -15.86
CA LEU A 268 0.38 9.64 -15.85
C LEU A 268 1.33 8.95 -16.87
N ASP A 269 1.65 9.61 -17.98
CA ASP A 269 2.59 9.11 -19.00
C ASP A 269 4.04 9.12 -18.51
N LEU A 270 4.39 9.99 -17.58
CA LEU A 270 5.70 10.03 -16.92
C LEU A 270 5.76 9.12 -15.68
N GLU A 271 4.59 8.77 -15.15
CA GLU A 271 4.43 8.13 -13.84
C GLU A 271 3.94 6.69 -13.96
N SER A 272 2.67 6.39 -13.63
CA SER A 272 2.15 5.02 -13.56
C SER A 272 2.22 4.27 -14.90
N ARG A 273 2.00 4.92 -16.04
CA ARG A 273 2.12 4.26 -17.36
C ARG A 273 3.58 3.94 -17.68
N ALA A 274 4.50 4.88 -17.42
CA ALA A 274 5.94 4.64 -17.57
C ALA A 274 6.44 3.52 -16.65
N LEU A 275 5.91 3.42 -15.43
CA LEU A 275 6.25 2.33 -14.51
C LEU A 275 5.86 0.98 -15.12
N VAL A 276 4.62 0.85 -15.61
CA VAL A 276 4.13 -0.40 -16.22
C VAL A 276 4.96 -0.79 -17.44
N GLU A 277 5.42 0.16 -18.24
CA GLU A 277 6.32 -0.11 -19.38
C GLU A 277 7.69 -0.69 -18.97
N MET A 278 8.17 -0.39 -17.76
CA MET A 278 9.43 -0.93 -17.22
C MET A 278 9.26 -2.28 -16.52
N LEU A 279 8.04 -2.64 -16.12
CA LEU A 279 7.74 -3.88 -15.41
C LEU A 279 7.58 -5.07 -16.37
N PRO A 280 7.64 -6.32 -15.85
CA PRO A 280 7.41 -7.51 -16.67
C PRO A 280 6.08 -7.47 -17.44
N GLU A 281 6.08 -8.06 -18.64
CA GLU A 281 4.86 -8.19 -19.45
C GLU A 281 3.78 -8.95 -18.68
N GLY A 282 2.57 -8.42 -18.66
CA GLY A 282 1.44 -9.01 -17.94
C GLY A 282 1.28 -8.57 -16.48
N THR A 283 2.12 -7.63 -16.01
CA THR A 283 1.89 -6.92 -14.74
C THR A 283 0.45 -6.39 -14.68
N PRO A 284 -0.35 -6.76 -13.66
CA PRO A 284 -1.68 -6.20 -13.45
C PRO A 284 -1.66 -4.67 -13.37
N TYR A 285 -2.44 -4.02 -14.23
CA TYR A 285 -2.59 -2.57 -14.27
C TYR A 285 -4.07 -2.17 -14.35
N LEU A 286 -4.48 -1.25 -13.47
CA LEU A 286 -5.81 -0.64 -13.46
C LEU A 286 -5.70 0.87 -13.66
N GLU A 287 -6.52 1.42 -14.55
CA GLU A 287 -6.62 2.87 -14.78
C GLU A 287 -8.12 3.25 -14.94
N PRO A 288 -8.90 3.26 -13.85
CA PRO A 288 -10.32 3.61 -13.92
C PRO A 288 -10.48 5.09 -14.29
N GLU A 289 -11.31 5.40 -15.30
CA GLU A 289 -11.47 6.76 -15.84
C GLU A 289 -11.93 7.81 -14.81
N THR A 290 -12.56 7.38 -13.72
CA THR A 290 -13.08 8.27 -12.67
C THR A 290 -12.09 8.55 -11.56
N LEU A 291 -10.96 7.83 -11.51
CA LEU A 291 -10.07 7.86 -10.37
C LEU A 291 -9.15 9.09 -10.43
N ALA A 292 -9.09 9.83 -9.33
CA ALA A 292 -8.16 10.93 -9.11
C ALA A 292 -7.10 10.56 -8.07
N HIS A 293 -5.99 11.30 -8.08
CA HIS A 293 -4.84 11.05 -7.21
C HIS A 293 -5.23 10.99 -5.72
N PHE A 294 -6.15 11.86 -5.28
CA PHE A 294 -6.53 11.93 -3.89
C PHE A 294 -7.61 10.92 -3.48
N ASP A 295 -8.10 10.08 -4.41
CA ASP A 295 -9.08 9.03 -4.09
C ASP A 295 -8.52 7.87 -3.29
N PHE A 296 -7.18 7.75 -3.21
CA PHE A 296 -6.53 6.82 -2.29
C PHE A 296 -6.51 7.31 -0.82
N LEU A 297 -7.00 8.53 -0.55
CA LEU A 297 -7.21 9.04 0.82
C LEU A 297 -8.57 8.59 1.39
N GLY A 298 -8.86 9.00 2.62
CA GLY A 298 -10.13 8.69 3.28
C GLY A 298 -11.35 9.25 2.53
N VAL A 299 -12.53 8.77 2.91
CA VAL A 299 -13.78 9.36 2.44
C VAL A 299 -14.01 10.69 3.17
N CYS A 300 -14.33 11.75 2.44
CA CYS A 300 -14.65 13.04 3.00
C CYS A 300 -16.04 13.05 3.65
N THR A 301 -16.23 13.86 4.69
CA THR A 301 -17.57 14.14 5.23
C THR A 301 -18.38 15.00 4.27
N ALA A 302 -19.68 15.08 4.45
CA ALA A 302 -20.55 15.98 3.68
C ALA A 302 -20.18 17.47 3.78
N GLN A 303 -19.40 17.86 4.80
CA GLN A 303 -18.91 19.24 4.99
C GLN A 303 -17.45 19.40 4.56
N GLY A 304 -16.72 18.31 4.25
CA GLY A 304 -15.27 18.34 4.05
C GLY A 304 -14.84 19.30 2.94
N LEU A 305 -15.55 19.29 1.81
CA LEU A 305 -15.24 20.19 0.69
C LEU A 305 -15.49 21.68 1.04
N ASP A 306 -16.55 21.97 1.80
CA ASP A 306 -16.84 23.35 2.22
C ASP A 306 -15.83 23.86 3.26
N ILE A 307 -15.36 22.98 4.15
CA ILE A 307 -14.27 23.29 5.09
C ILE A 307 -12.99 23.61 4.32
N LEU A 308 -12.62 22.79 3.33
CA LEU A 308 -11.41 23.06 2.52
C LEU A 308 -11.54 24.39 1.76
N ARG A 309 -12.70 24.69 1.17
CA ARG A 309 -12.92 26.00 0.51
C ARG A 309 -12.72 27.20 1.43
N GLU A 310 -13.03 27.05 2.72
CA GLU A 310 -12.90 28.13 3.70
C GLU A 310 -11.50 28.21 4.31
N GLU A 311 -10.93 27.08 4.69
CA GLU A 311 -9.71 27.00 5.50
C GLU A 311 -8.45 26.75 4.67
N GLU A 312 -8.53 25.95 3.59
CA GLU A 312 -7.39 25.51 2.77
C GLU A 312 -7.81 25.44 1.28
N PRO A 313 -8.08 26.58 0.62
CA PRO A 313 -8.72 26.61 -0.71
C PRO A 313 -7.86 26.00 -1.82
N ASP A 314 -6.55 25.87 -1.61
CA ASP A 314 -5.63 25.22 -2.54
C ASP A 314 -5.74 23.68 -2.48
N ASP A 315 -6.39 23.11 -1.46
CA ASP A 315 -6.52 21.67 -1.25
C ASP A 315 -7.91 21.12 -1.60
N THR A 316 -8.80 21.91 -2.23
CA THR A 316 -10.20 21.48 -2.47
C THR A 316 -10.32 20.22 -3.31
N MET A 317 -9.37 19.97 -4.22
CA MET A 317 -9.33 18.77 -5.06
C MET A 317 -9.30 17.47 -4.24
N VAL A 318 -8.88 17.53 -2.97
CA VAL A 318 -8.86 16.38 -2.06
C VAL A 318 -10.26 15.85 -1.77
N CYS A 319 -11.28 16.70 -1.74
CA CYS A 319 -12.67 16.31 -1.47
C CYS A 319 -13.64 16.57 -2.63
N GLU A 320 -13.14 16.96 -3.80
CA GLU A 320 -13.93 16.88 -5.04
C GLU A 320 -14.28 15.41 -5.32
N ASP A 321 -15.58 15.12 -5.45
CA ASP A 321 -16.13 13.76 -5.55
C ASP A 321 -15.70 12.77 -4.43
N GLY A 322 -15.12 13.29 -3.34
CA GLY A 322 -14.51 12.49 -2.27
C GLY A 322 -15.49 11.79 -1.33
N THR A 323 -16.75 11.60 -1.70
CA THR A 323 -17.80 11.00 -0.85
C THR A 323 -18.28 9.64 -1.38
N ASP A 324 -19.46 9.55 -1.98
CA ASP A 324 -20.04 8.28 -2.44
C ASP A 324 -19.33 7.72 -3.68
N ALA A 325 -18.80 8.58 -4.56
CA ALA A 325 -17.97 8.13 -5.68
C ALA A 325 -16.67 7.48 -5.16
N ARG A 326 -15.95 8.17 -4.27
CA ARG A 326 -14.76 7.60 -3.58
C ARG A 326 -15.04 6.29 -2.85
N ARG A 327 -16.21 6.13 -2.21
CA ARG A 327 -16.60 4.83 -1.61
C ARG A 327 -16.66 3.69 -2.62
N ALA A 328 -17.20 3.95 -3.81
CA ALA A 328 -17.28 2.94 -4.86
C ALA A 328 -15.88 2.56 -5.38
N GLU A 329 -15.00 3.55 -5.52
CA GLU A 329 -13.60 3.36 -5.89
C GLU A 329 -12.83 2.58 -4.82
N HIS A 330 -13.01 2.91 -3.54
CA HIS A 330 -12.42 2.18 -2.42
C HIS A 330 -12.81 0.70 -2.44
N ALA A 331 -14.08 0.38 -2.69
CA ALA A 331 -14.54 -1.01 -2.80
C ALA A 331 -13.85 -1.77 -3.95
N MET A 332 -13.70 -1.12 -5.11
CA MET A 332 -12.99 -1.69 -6.26
C MET A 332 -11.49 -1.86 -5.95
N ILE A 333 -10.83 -0.85 -5.39
CA ILE A 333 -9.40 -0.91 -5.05
C ILE A 333 -9.16 -2.01 -4.01
N ALA A 334 -9.93 -2.05 -2.93
CA ALA A 334 -9.80 -3.08 -1.90
C ALA A 334 -9.95 -4.49 -2.48
N GLN A 335 -10.97 -4.71 -3.32
CA GLN A 335 -11.15 -6.00 -3.98
C GLN A 335 -9.97 -6.37 -4.89
N ALA A 336 -9.44 -5.42 -5.67
CA ALA A 336 -8.30 -5.67 -6.53
C ALA A 336 -7.05 -6.04 -5.73
N VAL A 337 -6.77 -5.28 -4.66
CA VAL A 337 -5.63 -5.51 -3.75
C VAL A 337 -5.75 -6.86 -3.04
N ILE A 338 -6.91 -7.18 -2.47
CA ILE A 338 -7.14 -8.47 -1.80
C ILE A 338 -6.94 -9.63 -2.79
N SER A 339 -7.56 -9.54 -3.97
CA SER A 339 -7.45 -10.60 -4.98
C SER A 339 -6.01 -10.78 -5.46
N PHE A 340 -5.27 -9.68 -5.58
CA PHE A 340 -3.86 -9.71 -5.96
C PHE A 340 -2.98 -10.34 -4.88
N PHE A 341 -3.14 -9.96 -3.61
CA PHE A 341 -2.38 -10.54 -2.50
C PHE A 341 -2.75 -12.00 -2.23
N GLU A 342 -3.98 -12.43 -2.46
CA GLU A 342 -4.36 -13.85 -2.33
C GLU A 342 -3.75 -14.74 -3.42
N ALA A 343 -3.38 -14.16 -4.56
CA ALA A 343 -2.83 -14.90 -5.70
C ALA A 343 -1.30 -15.13 -5.60
N HIS A 344 -0.62 -14.50 -4.63
CA HIS A 344 0.84 -14.52 -4.47
C HIS A 344 1.21 -14.92 -3.04
#